data_AF-A0A4E0RMG0-F1
#
_entry.id   AF-A0A4E0RMG0-F1
#
_cell.length_a   1.000
_cell.length_b   1.000
_cell.length_c   1.000
_cell.angle_alpha   90.00
_cell.angle_beta   90.00
_cell.angle_gamma   90.00
#
_symmetry.space_group_name_H-M   'P 1'
#
loop_
_entity.id
_entity.type
_entity.pdbx_description
1 polymer ?
#
loop_
_entity_poly.entity_id
_entity_poly.type
_entity_poly.pdbx_seq_one_letter_code
_entity_poly.pdbx_strand_id
1 'polypeptide(L)'
;MAIAYPDGSHAPISDQPHQIPFRDWHDGLCQCSSDWKSCACVTLCTCCYMCYMFKRYNENVCTPLFIPTPIMMLRTYHRGRERIVGSLFRDCVTSAFCPWCSLCQLDRDMKYQEITRGYLDV
;
A
#
# COMPACT_ATOMS: atom_id res chain seq x y z
N MET A 1 -20.23 -12.30 -19.21
CA MET A 1 -21.32 -12.29 -20.21
C MET A 1 -22.23 -13.45 -19.85
N ALA A 2 -23.41 -13.19 -19.29
CA ALA A 2 -24.32 -14.29 -18.92
C ALA A 2 -24.88 -14.90 -20.21
N ILE A 3 -24.75 -16.22 -20.38
CA ILE A 3 -25.36 -16.94 -21.50
C ILE A 3 -26.82 -17.16 -21.11
N ALA A 4 -27.74 -16.55 -21.86
CA ALA A 4 -29.17 -16.78 -21.70
C ALA A 4 -29.58 -17.97 -22.58
N TYR A 5 -30.26 -18.95 -21.99
CA TYR A 5 -30.84 -20.08 -22.72
C TYR A 5 -32.24 -19.71 -23.26
N PRO A 6 -32.72 -20.37 -24.32
CA PRO A 6 -33.98 -20.02 -24.99
C PRO A 6 -35.24 -20.21 -24.12
N ASP A 7 -35.13 -20.87 -22.96
CA ASP A 7 -36.20 -21.05 -21.98
C ASP A 7 -36.27 -19.92 -20.93
N GLY A 8 -35.41 -18.90 -21.05
CA GLY A 8 -35.33 -17.80 -20.08
C GLY A 8 -34.60 -18.15 -18.78
N SER A 9 -34.01 -19.36 -18.69
CA SER A 9 -33.17 -19.73 -17.55
C SER A 9 -31.76 -19.14 -17.70
N HIS A 10 -31.18 -18.74 -16.56
CA HIS A 10 -29.78 -18.33 -16.47
C HIS A 10 -28.95 -19.52 -15.95
N ALA A 11 -27.80 -19.79 -16.56
CA ALA A 11 -26.84 -20.73 -15.97
C ALA A 11 -26.49 -20.30 -14.54
N PRO A 12 -26.52 -21.22 -13.55
CA PRO A 12 -26.01 -20.91 -12.22
C PRO A 12 -24.51 -20.57 -12.32
N ILE A 13 -24.09 -19.53 -11.60
CA ILE A 13 -22.66 -19.19 -11.47
C ILE A 13 -22.01 -20.33 -10.67
N SER A 14 -21.35 -21.26 -11.36
CA SER A 14 -20.71 -22.43 -10.74
C SER A 14 -19.36 -22.08 -10.09
N ASP A 15 -18.64 -21.09 -10.63
CA ASP A 15 -17.32 -20.68 -10.15
C ASP A 15 -17.31 -19.19 -9.84
N GLN A 16 -17.02 -18.86 -8.57
CA GLN A 16 -16.70 -17.50 -8.15
C GLN A 16 -15.18 -17.31 -8.18
N PRO A 17 -14.68 -16.13 -8.58
CA PRO A 17 -13.26 -15.84 -8.50
C PRO A 17 -12.77 -15.99 -7.05
N HIS A 18 -11.77 -16.85 -6.83
CA HIS A 18 -11.18 -17.04 -5.52
C HIS A 18 -10.55 -15.72 -5.06
N GLN A 19 -10.89 -15.26 -3.86
CA GLN A 19 -10.30 -14.06 -3.32
C GLN A 19 -8.81 -14.28 -3.07
N ILE A 20 -7.98 -13.33 -3.50
CA ILE A 20 -6.54 -13.38 -3.23
C ILE A 20 -6.36 -13.41 -1.70
N PRO A 21 -5.57 -14.35 -1.14
CA PRO A 21 -5.35 -14.40 0.30
C PRO A 21 -4.63 -13.14 0.77
N PHE A 22 -4.83 -12.81 2.05
CA PHE A 22 -4.04 -11.75 2.66
C PHE A 22 -2.57 -12.18 2.81
N ARG A 23 -1.64 -11.22 2.72
CA ARG A 23 -0.20 -11.44 2.90
C ARG A 23 0.37 -10.60 4.04
N ASP A 24 1.59 -10.90 4.46
CA ASP A 24 2.37 -10.00 5.32
C ASP A 24 3.15 -8.95 4.50
N TRP A 25 3.67 -7.94 5.18
CA TRP A 25 4.66 -7.01 4.62
C TRP A 25 5.87 -7.79 4.09
N HIS A 26 6.47 -7.31 3.00
CA HIS A 26 7.63 -7.94 2.37
C HIS A 26 8.82 -7.99 3.33
N ASP A 27 9.06 -6.87 4.03
CA ASP A 27 10.15 -6.70 4.97
C ASP A 27 9.64 -6.35 6.37
N GLY A 28 10.49 -6.61 7.37
CA GLY A 28 10.29 -6.13 8.73
C GLY A 28 10.38 -4.60 8.85
N LEU A 29 9.78 -4.05 9.91
CA LEU A 29 9.68 -2.61 10.15
C LEU A 29 11.07 -1.93 10.23
N CYS A 30 11.97 -2.48 11.03
CA CYS A 30 13.29 -1.89 11.32
C CYS A 30 14.41 -2.40 10.39
N GLN A 31 14.10 -2.73 9.14
CA GLN A 31 15.10 -3.18 8.15
C GLN A 31 15.64 -2.03 7.29
N CYS A 32 15.93 -0.89 7.91
CA CYS A 32 16.38 0.32 7.20
C CYS A 32 17.74 0.16 6.51
N SER A 33 18.56 -0.81 6.94
CA SER A 33 19.85 -1.13 6.31
C SER A 33 19.72 -1.72 4.90
N SER A 34 18.58 -2.34 4.58
CA SER A 34 18.33 -2.94 3.26
C SER A 34 18.20 -1.88 2.15
N ASP A 35 17.80 -0.65 2.50
CA ASP A 35 17.73 0.50 1.59
C ASP A 35 18.14 1.78 2.33
N TRP A 36 19.42 1.86 2.69
CA TRP A 36 19.94 2.96 3.50
C TRP A 36 19.81 4.32 2.79
N LYS A 37 19.88 4.36 1.46
CA LYS A 37 19.76 5.59 0.67
C LYS A 37 18.35 6.17 0.78
N SER A 38 17.34 5.33 0.56
CA SER A 38 15.94 5.76 0.68
C SER A 38 15.62 6.15 2.11
N CYS A 39 16.12 5.39 3.09
CA CYS A 39 15.95 5.76 4.49
C CYS A 39 16.66 7.07 4.86
N ALA A 40 17.86 7.34 4.33
CA ALA A 40 18.52 8.62 4.51
C ALA A 40 17.66 9.77 3.93
N CYS A 41 17.11 9.61 2.71
CA CYS A 41 16.22 10.59 2.11
C CYS A 41 14.94 10.83 2.92
N VAL A 42 14.32 9.76 3.43
CA VAL A 42 13.16 9.81 4.34
C VAL A 42 13.46 10.63 5.59
N THR A 43 14.63 10.42 6.21
CA THR A 43 15.04 11.13 7.41
C THR A 43 15.46 12.58 7.14
N LEU A 44 16.00 12.87 5.96
CA LEU A 44 16.51 14.20 5.60
C LEU A 44 15.42 15.14 5.11
N CYS A 45 14.51 14.67 4.24
CA CYS A 45 13.33 15.44 3.82
C CYS A 45 12.08 14.56 3.72
N THR A 46 11.47 14.28 4.86
CA THR A 46 10.20 13.53 4.96
C THR A 46 9.09 14.14 4.15
N CYS A 47 8.93 15.46 4.23
CA CYS A 47 7.87 16.18 3.54
C CYS A 47 7.96 15.93 2.03
N CYS A 48 9.14 16.18 1.44
CA CYS A 48 9.42 15.91 0.03
C CYS A 48 9.18 14.44 -0.32
N TYR A 49 9.66 13.53 0.53
CA TYR A 49 9.58 12.09 0.29
C TYR A 49 8.14 11.58 0.32
N MET A 50 7.32 12.11 1.23
CA MET A 50 5.89 11.84 1.27
C MET A 50 5.20 12.34 0.00
N CYS A 51 5.50 13.55 -0.47
CA CYS A 51 4.97 14.06 -1.75
C CYS A 51 5.33 13.12 -2.92
N TYR A 52 6.56 12.61 -2.93
CA TYR A 52 7.01 11.60 -3.90
C TYR A 52 6.22 10.29 -3.80
N MET A 53 5.99 9.76 -2.60
CA MET A 53 5.25 8.51 -2.40
C MET A 53 3.77 8.64 -2.74
N PHE A 54 3.13 9.77 -2.42
CA PHE A 54 1.76 10.05 -2.85
C PHE A 54 1.66 10.12 -4.37
N LYS A 55 2.62 10.78 -5.03
CA LYS A 55 2.67 10.81 -6.50
C LYS A 55 2.76 9.41 -7.12
N ARG A 56 3.44 8.45 -6.48
CA ARG A 56 3.51 7.05 -6.97
C ARG A 56 2.15 6.35 -6.93
N TYR A 57 1.22 6.79 -6.10
CA TYR A 57 -0.18 6.36 -6.13
C TYR A 57 -1.06 7.21 -7.04
N ASN A 58 -0.46 8.06 -7.88
CA ASN A 58 -1.17 9.01 -8.72
C ASN A 58 -2.07 9.99 -7.92
N GLU A 59 -1.70 10.26 -6.67
CA GLU A 59 -2.32 11.29 -5.84
C GLU A 59 -1.63 12.64 -6.04
N ASN A 60 -2.32 13.72 -5.66
CA ASN A 60 -1.72 15.06 -5.69
C ASN A 60 -0.49 15.12 -4.76
N VAL A 61 0.62 15.66 -5.26
CA VAL A 61 1.88 15.83 -4.50
C VAL A 61 1.69 16.65 -3.23
N CYS A 62 0.71 17.54 -3.18
CA CYS A 62 0.42 18.39 -2.03
C CYS A 62 -0.48 17.69 -1.00
N THR A 63 -1.14 16.58 -1.33
CA THR A 63 -2.01 15.83 -0.40
C THR A 63 -1.38 15.61 0.98
N PRO A 64 -0.13 15.12 1.12
CA PRO A 64 0.47 14.90 2.44
C PRO A 64 0.67 16.17 3.27
N LEU A 65 0.57 17.37 2.69
CA LEU A 65 0.69 18.65 3.40
C LEU A 65 -0.62 19.09 4.05
N PHE A 66 -1.76 18.60 3.55
CA PHE A 66 -3.09 19.05 3.96
C PHE A 66 -3.87 17.99 4.74
N ILE A 67 -3.42 16.74 4.74
CA ILE A 67 -4.06 15.66 5.49
C ILE A 67 -3.40 15.46 6.86
N PRO A 68 -4.20 15.19 7.92
CA PRO A 68 -3.64 14.80 9.19
C PRO A 68 -3.00 13.41 9.08
N THR A 69 -1.84 13.22 9.73
CA THR A 69 -1.16 11.90 9.82
C THR A 69 -0.93 11.22 8.46
N PRO A 70 -0.26 11.88 7.49
CA PRO A 70 -0.13 11.38 6.12
C PRO A 70 0.56 10.02 6.02
N ILE A 71 1.50 9.72 6.93
CA ILE A 71 2.18 8.42 7.01
C ILE A 71 1.19 7.30 7.31
N MET A 72 0.33 7.49 8.33
CA MET A 72 -0.67 6.50 8.71
C MET A 72 -1.70 6.30 7.60
N MET A 73 -2.16 7.40 6.97
CA MET A 73 -3.12 7.32 5.87
C MET A 73 -2.57 6.53 4.69
N LEU A 74 -1.36 6.87 4.23
CA LEU A 74 -0.74 6.17 3.11
C LEU A 74 -0.46 4.70 3.42
N ARG A 75 0.01 4.41 4.64
CA ARG A 75 0.24 3.04 5.11
C ARG A 75 -1.05 2.22 5.12
N THR A 76 -2.12 2.78 5.66
CA THR A 76 -3.44 2.14 5.74
C THR A 76 -4.00 1.88 4.33
N TYR A 77 -3.92 2.89 3.47
CA TYR A 77 -4.35 2.80 2.08
C TYR A 77 -3.61 1.69 1.33
N HIS A 78 -2.27 1.71 1.36
CA HIS A 78 -1.44 0.67 0.76
C HIS A 78 -1.78 -0.72 1.31
N ARG A 79 -1.91 -0.86 2.65
CA ARG A 79 -2.26 -2.13 3.27
C ARG A 79 -3.60 -2.69 2.76
N GLY A 80 -4.61 -1.84 2.67
CA GLY A 80 -5.93 -2.22 2.18
C GLY A 80 -5.88 -2.67 0.71
N ARG A 81 -5.15 -1.91 -0.12
CA ARG A 81 -4.96 -2.20 -1.54
C ARG A 81 -4.20 -3.50 -1.77
N GLU A 82 -3.11 -3.70 -1.04
CA GLU A 82 -2.22 -4.86 -1.20
C GLU A 82 -2.63 -6.08 -0.36
N ARG A 83 -3.81 -6.03 0.26
CA ARG A 83 -4.35 -7.10 1.12
C ARG A 83 -3.34 -7.56 2.15
N ILE A 84 -2.68 -6.61 2.80
CA ILE A 84 -1.70 -6.90 3.85
C ILE A 84 -2.44 -7.07 5.19
N VAL A 85 -2.11 -8.11 5.97
CA VAL A 85 -2.73 -8.37 7.28
C VAL A 85 -2.38 -7.24 8.26
N GLY A 86 -3.38 -6.70 8.95
CA GLY A 86 -3.18 -5.69 9.98
C GLY A 86 -4.47 -5.00 10.43
N SER A 87 -4.32 -4.01 11.30
CA SER A 87 -5.43 -3.20 11.84
C SER A 87 -5.08 -1.71 11.84
N LEU A 88 -6.09 -0.83 11.75
CA LEU A 88 -5.89 0.62 11.81
C LEU A 88 -5.10 1.05 13.06
N PHE A 89 -5.40 0.43 14.20
CA PHE A 89 -4.70 0.68 15.45
C PHE A 89 -3.20 0.34 15.36
N ARG A 90 -2.85 -0.81 14.75
CA ARG A 90 -1.45 -1.19 14.53
C ARG A 90 -0.73 -0.20 13.62
N ASP A 91 -1.39 0.31 12.58
CA ASP A 91 -0.80 1.33 11.69
C ASP A 91 -0.60 2.67 12.39
N CYS A 92 -1.54 3.06 13.25
CA CYS A 92 -1.42 4.25 14.09
C CYS A 92 -0.22 4.14 15.03
N VAL A 93 -0.13 3.07 15.82
CA VAL A 93 0.99 2.83 16.76
C VAL A 93 2.32 2.74 16.01
N THR A 94 2.37 2.03 14.88
CA THR A 94 3.59 1.88 14.08
C THR A 94 4.05 3.24 13.52
N SER A 95 3.12 4.04 13.03
CA SER A 95 3.42 5.38 12.47
C SER A 95 3.77 6.40 13.56
N ALA A 96 3.26 6.24 14.78
CA ALA A 96 3.57 7.11 15.90
C ALA A 96 4.92 6.78 16.57
N PHE A 97 5.23 5.48 16.74
CA PHE A 97 6.42 5.05 17.49
C PHE A 97 7.72 5.15 16.67
N CYS A 98 7.72 4.68 15.42
CA CYS A 98 8.84 4.89 14.49
C CYS A 98 8.32 5.33 13.12
N PRO A 99 7.98 6.63 12.92
CA PRO A 99 7.50 7.13 11.63
C PRO A 99 8.50 6.87 10.50
N TRP A 100 9.80 6.97 10.76
CA TRP A 100 10.85 6.71 9.78
C TRP A 100 10.90 5.26 9.33
N CYS A 101 10.93 4.32 10.27
CA CYS A 101 10.92 2.90 9.97
C CYS A 101 9.63 2.51 9.23
N SER A 102 8.49 3.05 9.68
CA SER A 102 7.17 2.85 9.05
C SER A 102 7.19 3.30 7.60
N LEU A 103 7.75 4.49 7.33
CA LEU A 103 7.81 5.05 5.99
C LEU A 103 8.82 4.31 5.10
N CYS A 104 9.99 3.95 5.63
CA CYS A 104 10.96 3.11 4.94
C CYS A 104 10.38 1.73 4.58
N GLN A 105 9.66 1.09 5.50
CA GLN A 105 9.00 -0.20 5.24
C GLN A 105 7.96 -0.06 4.14
N LEU A 106 7.15 1.01 4.20
CA LEU A 106 6.14 1.31 3.19
C LEU A 106 6.75 1.53 1.81
N ASP A 107 7.83 2.33 1.71
CA ASP A 107 8.52 2.57 0.45
C ASP A 107 9.12 1.29 -0.15
N ARG A 108 9.73 0.43 0.68
CA ARG A 108 10.25 -0.87 0.21
C ARG A 108 9.14 -1.78 -0.31
N ASP A 109 7.99 -1.85 0.37
CA ASP A 109 6.87 -2.67 -0.13
C ASP A 109 6.27 -2.06 -1.41
N MET A 110 6.16 -0.72 -1.53
CA MET A 110 5.77 -0.07 -2.78
C MET A 110 6.69 -0.42 -3.94
N LYS A 111 8.01 -0.38 -3.74
CA LYS A 111 8.99 -0.82 -4.75
C LYS A 111 8.83 -2.30 -5.09
N TYR A 112 8.61 -3.15 -4.08
CA TYR A 112 8.35 -4.58 -4.29
C TYR A 112 7.10 -4.82 -5.16
N GLN A 113 6.01 -4.08 -4.91
CA GLN A 113 4.80 -4.19 -5.75
C GLN A 113 5.03 -3.67 -7.17
N GLU A 114 5.71 -2.54 -7.35
CA GLU A 114 6.06 -2.01 -8.67
C GLU A 114 6.90 -3.01 -9.48
N ILE A 115 7.88 -3.66 -8.85
CA ILE A 115 8.70 -4.69 -9.49
C ILE A 115 7.86 -5.94 -9.82
N THR A 116 6.96 -6.33 -8.93
CA THR A 116 6.19 -7.59 -9.07
C THR A 116 5.04 -7.46 -10.08
N ARG A 117 4.34 -6.31 -10.10
CA ARG A 117 3.14 -6.10 -10.92
C ARG A 117 3.35 -5.14 -12.10
N GLY A 118 4.41 -4.35 -12.09
CA GLY A 118 4.71 -3.33 -13.11
C GLY A 118 4.00 -1.99 -12.91
N TYR A 119 3.14 -1.86 -11.90
CA TYR A 119 2.44 -0.63 -11.56
C TYR A 119 2.17 -0.57 -10.05
N LEU A 120 1.98 0.64 -9.52
CA LEU A 120 1.53 0.83 -8.14
C LEU A 120 0.09 1.34 -8.07
N ASP A 121 -0.35 2.13 -9.03
CA ASP A 121 -1.69 2.67 -9.21
C ASP A 121 -2.48 1.92 -10.31
N VAL A 122 -3.78 1.70 -10.04
CA VAL A 122 -4.82 1.11 -10.92
C VAL A 122 -6.10 1.80 -10.54
#